data_AF-A0A378AQW8-F1
#
_entry.id   AF-A0A378AQW8-F1
#
_cell.length_a   1.000
_cell.length_b   1.000
_cell.length_c   1.000
_cell.angle_alpha   90.00
_cell.angle_beta   90.00
_cell.angle_gamma   90.00
#
_symmetry.space_group_name_H-M   'P 1'
#
loop_
_entity.id
_entity.type
_entity.pdbx_description
1 polymer ?
#
loop_
_entity_poly.entity_id
_entity_poly.type
_entity_poly.pdbx_seq_one_letter_code
_entity_poly.pdbx_strand_id
1 'polypeptide(L)'
;MKNAASFVSDPKLKKVLRDNAGLGTEATRAAVLETLFKRHYLEKKGKHIHSTQMARELIAALPETLTSPGMTALWEQALDDISQGKMSLAVFMQKQLQWTRHLVEKGRQDSVKNHRSRHASLPVM
;
A
#
# COMPACT_ATOMS: atom_id res chain seq x y z
N MET A 1 1.59 13.76 -4.54
CA MET A 1 2.19 12.41 -4.62
C MET A 1 3.52 12.36 -5.41
N LYS A 2 3.93 13.45 -6.10
CA LYS A 2 5.18 13.53 -6.89
C LYS A 2 6.47 13.26 -6.08
N ASN A 3 6.49 13.65 -4.79
CA ASN A 3 7.66 13.48 -3.92
C ASN A 3 7.70 12.14 -3.15
N ALA A 4 7.11 11.06 -3.68
CA ALA A 4 7.07 9.78 -2.98
C ALA A 4 8.48 9.22 -2.64
N ALA A 5 9.50 9.57 -3.45
CA ALA A 5 10.87 9.15 -3.24
C ALA A 5 11.49 9.64 -1.92
N SER A 6 10.98 10.71 -1.30
CA SER A 6 11.49 11.16 0.02
C SER A 6 11.13 10.23 1.17
N PHE A 7 10.17 9.31 0.96
CA PHE A 7 9.66 8.38 1.97
C PHE A 7 10.21 6.96 1.81
N VAL A 8 11.14 6.75 0.90
CA VAL A 8 11.84 5.47 0.70
C VAL A 8 13.30 5.67 1.09
N SER A 9 13.98 4.64 1.60
CA SER A 9 15.40 4.73 1.97
C SER A 9 16.32 4.23 0.86
N ASP A 10 15.94 3.13 0.21
CA ASP A 10 16.71 2.45 -0.83
C ASP A 10 16.97 3.40 -2.03
N PRO A 11 18.25 3.68 -2.37
CA PRO A 11 18.61 4.57 -3.47
C PRO A 11 18.09 4.12 -4.84
N LYS A 12 18.02 2.81 -5.11
CA LYS A 12 17.50 2.27 -6.37
C LYS A 12 16.01 2.54 -6.48
N LEU A 13 15.24 2.23 -5.43
CA LEU A 13 13.80 2.48 -5.42
C LEU A 13 13.46 3.98 -5.46
N LYS A 14 14.26 4.82 -4.81
CA LYS A 14 14.16 6.29 -4.95
C LYS A 14 14.28 6.73 -6.40
N LYS A 15 15.26 6.17 -7.13
CA LYS A 15 15.47 6.50 -8.54
C LYS A 15 14.25 6.13 -9.38
N VAL A 16 13.74 4.90 -9.22
CA VAL A 16 12.55 4.44 -9.95
C VAL A 16 11.34 5.35 -9.70
N LEU A 17 11.10 5.76 -8.45
CA LEU A 17 10.01 6.69 -8.13
C LEU A 17 10.21 8.08 -8.75
N ARG A 18 11.45 8.57 -8.85
CA ARG A 18 11.71 9.87 -9.52
C ARG A 18 11.48 9.78 -11.02
N ASP A 19 11.99 8.72 -11.64
CA ASP A 19 11.86 8.49 -13.08
C ASP A 19 10.37 8.33 -13.48
N ASN A 20 9.56 7.69 -12.62
CA ASN A 20 8.11 7.54 -12.80
C ASN A 20 7.28 8.71 -12.23
N ALA A 21 7.92 9.85 -11.95
CA ALA A 21 7.29 11.07 -11.45
C ALA A 21 6.53 10.94 -10.11
N GLY A 22 6.79 9.93 -9.30
CA GLY A 22 6.21 9.67 -7.97
C GLY A 22 5.19 8.53 -7.97
N LEU A 23 4.17 8.62 -7.11
CA LEU A 23 3.05 7.66 -7.13
C LEU A 23 1.93 8.13 -8.05
N GLY A 24 1.46 7.21 -8.90
CA GLY A 24 0.43 7.44 -9.90
C GLY A 24 0.84 8.44 -10.98
N THR A 25 0.02 8.56 -12.01
CA THR A 25 0.23 9.54 -13.09
C THR A 25 -0.45 10.88 -12.77
N GLU A 26 -0.10 11.94 -13.49
CA GLU A 26 -0.77 13.24 -13.34
C GLU A 26 -2.29 13.13 -13.52
N ALA A 27 -2.73 12.35 -14.51
CA ALA A 27 -4.14 12.13 -14.82
C ALA A 27 -4.94 11.43 -13.72
N THR A 28 -4.29 10.66 -12.84
CA THR A 28 -4.98 9.77 -11.88
C THR A 28 -4.94 10.27 -10.43
N ARG A 29 -4.02 11.18 -10.09
CA ARG A 29 -3.81 11.61 -8.70
C ARG A 29 -5.00 12.30 -8.06
N ALA A 30 -5.69 13.16 -8.81
CA ALA A 30 -6.88 13.85 -8.30
C ALA A 30 -7.98 12.84 -7.93
N ALA A 31 -8.27 11.90 -8.85
CA ALA A 31 -9.26 10.85 -8.65
C ALA A 31 -8.92 9.92 -7.46
N VAL A 32 -7.64 9.62 -7.23
CA VAL A 32 -7.20 8.86 -6.05
C VAL A 32 -7.52 9.63 -4.77
N LEU A 33 -7.17 10.92 -4.69
CA LEU A 33 -7.48 11.74 -3.51
C LEU A 33 -8.98 11.85 -3.26
N GLU A 34 -9.77 12.08 -4.31
CA GLU A 34 -11.24 12.10 -4.24
C GLU A 34 -11.80 10.79 -3.70
N THR A 35 -11.26 9.65 -4.16
CA THR A 35 -11.66 8.33 -3.66
C THR A 35 -11.37 8.18 -2.17
N LEU A 36 -10.21 8.64 -1.69
CA LEU A 36 -9.84 8.58 -0.29
C LEU A 36 -10.74 9.47 0.59
N PHE A 37 -11.17 10.64 0.10
CA PHE A 37 -12.18 11.47 0.77
C PHE A 37 -13.54 10.78 0.79
N LYS A 38 -14.00 10.25 -0.34
CA LYS A 38 -15.29 9.56 -0.47
C LYS A 38 -15.39 8.32 0.44
N ARG A 39 -14.28 7.64 0.68
CA ARG A 39 -14.18 6.48 1.60
C ARG A 39 -13.97 6.87 3.06
N HIS A 40 -13.99 8.17 3.40
CA HIS A 40 -13.74 8.68 4.75
C HIS A 40 -12.36 8.28 5.33
N TYR A 41 -11.35 8.12 4.47
CA TYR A 41 -9.97 7.90 4.91
C TYR A 41 -9.21 9.21 5.12
N LEU A 42 -9.61 10.26 4.39
CA LEU A 42 -9.10 11.61 4.54
C LEU A 42 -10.22 12.58 4.91
N GLU A 43 -9.86 13.60 5.67
CA GLU A 43 -10.73 14.71 6.05
C GLU A 43 -9.99 16.06 5.91
N LYS A 44 -10.73 17.14 5.65
CA LYS A 44 -10.18 18.50 5.64
C LYS A 44 -10.37 19.14 7.01
N LYS A 45 -9.31 19.72 7.58
CA LYS A 45 -9.37 20.61 8.75
C LYS A 45 -8.78 21.96 8.36
N GLY A 46 -9.68 22.90 8.07
CA GLY A 46 -9.30 24.16 7.42
C GLY A 46 -8.59 23.89 6.09
N LYS A 47 -7.35 24.37 5.96
CA LYS A 47 -6.51 24.19 4.76
C LYS A 47 -5.69 22.88 4.74
N HIS A 48 -5.75 22.09 5.81
CA HIS A 48 -4.94 20.87 5.94
C HIS A 48 -5.76 19.61 5.68
N ILE A 49 -5.10 18.59 5.16
CA ILE A 49 -5.67 17.26 4.97
C ILE A 49 -5.14 16.36 6.08
N HIS A 50 -6.03 15.66 6.77
CA HIS A 50 -5.70 14.72 7.84
C HIS A 50 -6.22 13.33 7.51
N SER A 51 -5.51 12.30 7.96
CA SER A 51 -6.08 10.96 8.01
C SER A 51 -7.15 10.89 9.09
N THR A 52 -8.21 10.10 8.84
CA THR A 52 -9.20 9.80 9.87
C THR A 52 -8.68 8.73 10.84
N GLN A 53 -9.37 8.52 11.95
CA GLN A 53 -9.06 7.41 12.86
C GLN A 53 -9.18 6.06 12.15
N MET A 54 -10.25 5.86 11.38
CA MET A 54 -10.48 4.65 10.58
C MET A 54 -9.31 4.38 9.62
N ALA A 55 -8.78 5.40 8.94
CA ALA A 55 -7.62 5.24 8.06
C ALA A 55 -6.36 4.81 8.81
N ARG A 56 -6.10 5.37 10.00
CA ARG A 56 -4.94 4.98 10.80
C ARG A 56 -5.05 3.57 11.32
N GLU A 57 -6.23 3.16 11.77
CA GLU A 57 -6.50 1.77 12.19
C GLU A 57 -6.33 0.79 11.03
N LEU A 58 -6.83 1.15 9.84
CA LEU A 58 -6.63 0.36 8.62
C LEU A 58 -5.13 0.22 8.29
N ILE A 59 -4.37 1.31 8.27
CA ILE A 59 -2.94 1.29 7.99
C ILE A 59 -2.18 0.45 9.03
N ALA A 60 -2.52 0.57 10.32
CA ALA A 60 -1.90 -0.19 11.40
C ALA A 60 -2.19 -1.70 11.31
N ALA A 61 -3.32 -2.08 10.71
CA ALA A 61 -3.68 -3.49 10.49
C ALA A 61 -3.00 -4.11 9.25
N LEU A 62 -2.37 -3.30 8.39
CA LEU A 62 -1.74 -3.76 7.17
C LEU A 62 -0.23 -4.00 7.38
N PRO A 63 0.37 -4.99 6.69
CA PRO A 63 1.82 -5.12 6.62
C PRO A 63 2.47 -3.84 6.06
N GLU A 64 3.60 -3.44 6.64
CA GLU A 64 4.35 -2.23 6.24
C GLU A 64 4.63 -2.19 4.73
N THR A 65 4.93 -3.35 4.13
CA THR A 65 5.21 -3.48 2.70
C THR A 65 4.04 -3.05 1.82
N LEU A 66 2.78 -3.21 2.25
CA LEU A 66 1.61 -2.75 1.50
C LEU A 66 1.37 -1.25 1.60
N THR A 67 1.90 -0.61 2.64
CA THR A 67 1.71 0.82 2.89
C THR A 67 2.90 1.66 2.41
N SER A 68 4.00 1.01 2.03
CA SER A 68 5.22 1.67 1.58
C SER A 68 5.16 2.06 0.09
N PRO A 69 5.55 3.30 -0.27
CA PRO A 69 5.72 3.70 -1.67
C PRO A 69 6.82 2.89 -2.40
N GLY A 70 7.73 2.26 -1.65
CA GLY A 70 8.76 1.39 -2.22
C GLY A 70 8.20 0.17 -2.93
N MET A 71 7.03 -0.33 -2.50
CA MET A 71 6.37 -1.46 -3.16
C MET A 71 5.90 -1.10 -4.56
N THR A 72 5.33 0.10 -4.74
CA THR A 72 5.00 0.62 -6.07
C THR A 72 6.25 0.75 -6.93
N ALA A 73 7.37 1.24 -6.38
CA ALA A 73 8.63 1.34 -7.11
C ALA A 73 9.10 -0.03 -7.64
N LEU A 74 8.99 -1.09 -6.83
CA LEU A 74 9.33 -2.45 -7.26
C LEU A 74 8.44 -2.94 -8.40
N TRP A 75 7.15 -2.61 -8.39
CA TRP A 75 6.25 -2.97 -9.48
C TRP A 75 6.55 -2.21 -10.75
N GLU A 76 6.76 -0.90 -10.69
CA GLU A 76 7.14 -0.11 -11.87
C GLU A 76 8.44 -0.65 -12.48
N GLN A 77 9.45 -0.96 -11.67
CA GLN A 77 10.69 -1.57 -12.16
C GLN A 77 10.45 -2.91 -12.86
N ALA A 78 9.56 -3.75 -12.32
CA ALA A 78 9.22 -5.02 -12.94
C ALA A 78 8.45 -4.85 -14.26
N LEU A 79 7.58 -3.83 -14.35
CA LEU A 79 6.86 -3.49 -15.58
C LEU A 79 7.83 -2.94 -16.65
N ASP A 80 8.83 -2.16 -16.24
CA ASP A 80 9.92 -1.72 -17.11
C ASP A 80 10.77 -2.90 -17.60
N ASP A 81 11.08 -3.87 -16.74
CA ASP A 81 11.80 -5.08 -17.15
C ASP A 81 10.99 -5.91 -18.15
N ILE A 82 9.65 -5.94 -18.01
CA ILE A 82 8.77 -6.60 -18.98
C ILE A 82 8.79 -5.85 -20.32
N SER A 83 8.67 -4.52 -20.32
CA SER A 83 8.67 -3.74 -21.56
C SER A 83 10.00 -3.86 -22.32
N GLN A 84 11.10 -4.08 -21.60
CA GLN A 84 12.44 -4.30 -22.14
C GLN A 84 12.75 -5.77 -22.47
N GLY A 85 11.80 -6.70 -22.25
CA GLY A 85 11.98 -8.13 -22.52
C GLY A 85 12.91 -8.86 -21.53
N LYS A 86 13.28 -8.24 -20.41
CA LYS A 86 14.12 -8.82 -19.36
C LYS A 86 13.35 -9.74 -18.41
N MET A 87 12.03 -9.55 -18.31
CA MET A 87 11.13 -10.41 -17.55
C MET A 87 9.90 -10.74 -18.41
N SER A 88 9.39 -11.97 -18.34
CA SER A 88 8.13 -12.29 -18.98
C SER A 88 6.93 -11.88 -18.10
N LEU A 89 5.84 -11.46 -18.75
CA LEU A 89 4.58 -11.17 -18.05
C LEU A 89 4.10 -12.38 -17.23
N ALA A 90 4.28 -13.60 -17.75
CA ALA A 90 3.90 -14.83 -17.05
C ALA A 90 4.63 -14.98 -15.70
N VAL A 91 5.93 -14.71 -15.65
CA VAL A 91 6.73 -14.77 -14.41
C VAL A 91 6.26 -13.70 -13.43
N PHE A 92 6.02 -12.47 -13.89
CA PHE A 92 5.49 -11.41 -13.05
C PHE A 92 4.14 -11.79 -12.43
N MET A 93 3.19 -12.26 -13.24
CA MET A 93 1.87 -12.66 -12.79
C MET A 93 1.90 -13.83 -11.79
N GLN A 94 2.78 -14.81 -11.99
CA GLN A 94 2.99 -15.89 -11.02
C GLN A 94 3.46 -15.36 -9.66
N LYS A 95 4.41 -14.42 -9.64
CA LYS A 95 4.88 -13.78 -8.41
C LYS A 95 3.76 -13.01 -7.71
N GLN A 96 2.96 -12.24 -8.46
CA GLN A 96 1.82 -11.51 -7.89
C GLN A 96 0.79 -12.45 -7.27
N LEU A 97 0.44 -13.54 -7.96
CA LEU A 97 -0.50 -14.53 -7.43
C LEU A 97 0.00 -15.16 -6.12
N GLN A 98 1.26 -15.57 -6.08
CA GLN A 98 1.86 -16.12 -4.85
C GLN A 98 1.84 -15.11 -3.71
N TRP A 99 2.20 -13.86 -4.00
CA TRP A 99 2.21 -12.79 -3.02
C TRP A 99 0.81 -12.46 -2.48
N THR A 100 -0.18 -12.33 -3.36
CA THR A 100 -1.58 -12.10 -2.97
C THR A 100 -2.11 -13.23 -2.10
N ARG A 101 -1.85 -14.50 -2.47
CA ARG A 101 -2.26 -15.67 -1.66
C ARG A 101 -1.65 -15.62 -0.25
N HIS A 102 -0.37 -15.30 -0.15
CA HIS A 102 0.32 -15.15 1.12
C HIS A 102 -0.29 -14.04 2.00
N LEU A 103 -0.60 -12.88 1.40
CA LEU A 103 -1.23 -11.77 2.11
C LEU A 103 -2.64 -12.13 2.62
N VAL A 104 -3.45 -12.81 1.82
CA VAL A 104 -4.78 -13.26 2.22
C VAL A 104 -4.70 -14.24 3.38
N GLU A 105 -3.79 -15.22 3.31
CA GLU A 105 -3.62 -16.19 4.39
C GLU A 105 -3.14 -15.52 5.69
N LYS A 106 -2.18 -14.60 5.61
CA LYS A 106 -1.78 -13.78 6.77
C LYS A 106 -2.95 -13.00 7.37
N GLY A 107 -3.70 -12.29 6.54
CA GLY A 107 -4.85 -11.51 7.00
C GLY A 107 -5.92 -12.38 7.68
N ARG A 108 -6.13 -13.61 7.17
CA ARG A 108 -7.04 -14.59 7.79
C ARG A 108 -6.56 -15.01 9.18
N GLN A 109 -5.26 -15.30 9.34
CA GLN A 109 -4.66 -15.69 10.62
C GLN A 109 -4.71 -14.57 11.66
N ASP A 110 -4.42 -13.34 11.25
CA ASP A 110 -4.43 -12.18 12.15
C ASP A 110 -5.86 -11.84 12.61
N SER A 111 -6.85 -12.01 11.73
CA SER A 111 -8.27 -11.90 12.08
C SER A 111 -8.70 -12.91 13.15
N VAL A 112 -8.24 -14.16 13.04
CA VAL A 112 -8.53 -15.23 14.01
C VAL A 112 -7.87 -14.95 15.37
N LYS A 113 -6.62 -14.45 15.38
CA LYS A 113 -5.91 -14.09 16.62
C LYS A 113 -6.58 -12.91 17.33
N ASN A 114 -6.93 -11.86 16.59
CA ASN A 114 -7.57 -10.67 17.16
C ASN A 114 -8.96 -10.98 17.75
N HIS A 115 -9.70 -11.93 17.18
CA HIS A 115 -10.98 -12.38 17.74
C HIS A 115 -10.79 -13.17 19.06
N ARG A 116 -9.77 -14.03 19.16
CA ARG A 116 -9.49 -14.81 20.37
C ARG A 116 -9.00 -13.94 21.53
N SER A 117 -8.17 -12.93 21.28
CA SER A 117 -7.69 -12.02 22.32
C SER A 117 -8.80 -11.15 22.93
N ARG A 118 -9.84 -10.79 22.16
CA ARG A 118 -10.99 -10.02 22.67
C ARG A 118 -11.91 -10.81 23.61
N HIS A 119 -11.97 -12.14 23.45
CA HIS A 119 -12.77 -13.00 24.33
C HIS A 119 -12.04 -13.41 25.63
N ALA A 120 -10.72 -13.29 25.70
CA ALA A 120 -9.93 -13.66 26.88
C ALA A 120 -9.85 -12.56 27.97
N SER A 121 -10.44 -11.37 27.74
CA SER A 121 -10.29 -10.18 28.61
C SER A 121 -11.57 -9.75 29.33
N LEU A 122 -12.65 -10.54 29.29
CA LEU A 122 -13.84 -10.24 30.07
C LEU A 122 -13.67 -10.80 31.50
N PRO A 123 -13.63 -9.94 32.54
CA PRO A 123 -13.71 -10.43 33.91
C PRO A 123 -15.11 -10.98 34.11
N VAL A 124 -15.18 -12.25 34.52
CA VAL A 124 -16.42 -12.85 35.03
C VAL A 124 -16.78 -12.09 36.31
N MET A 125 -17.84 -11.28 36.27
CA MET A 125 -18.56 -10.82 37.45
C MET A 125 -19.78 -11.71 37.66
#